data_AF-A0AAN7DGC4-F1
#
_entry.id   AF-A0AAN7DGC4-F1
#
_cell.length_a   1.000
_cell.length_b   1.000
_cell.length_c   1.000
_cell.angle_alpha   90.00
_cell.angle_beta   90.00
_cell.angle_gamma   90.00
#
_symmetry.space_group_name_H-M   'P 1'
#
loop_
_entity.id
_entity.type
_entity.pdbx_description
1 polymer ?
#
loop_
_entity_poly.entity_id
_entity_poly.type
_entity_poly.pdbx_seq_one_letter_code
_entity_poly.pdbx_strand_id
1 'polypeptide(L)'
;MDGLDLLIHRAENNLMGTSVDSSTLYLCKIFILSELTIENSKSSAQCNDDVIRSSMDAVFLIKEDIEEDDLNAIQIVLWRTGDFFYNRRNYKDALPWYRHAYTATQSTFHGTDNAIILAKKLSFCHVESNDPYSAYQCMKRCHQDPSNWTTEDFILLLKYGLMQTTLPQDELLSGIMEDVIESSSFQPRYFVDILEYCYQYGKKSSILGVVMGYITNYYTANNVNEDGDTDALYNAQCLQVNVFVWVLRKLDFKSIADYMLSVITLLGNIDMNKFIPGINDNKVNCKLMTDLEWMLQTSWNLGLFCFSAGKNTEGMRLFDVISELFSYFDNISYFTKEQDRVRTFLFTASYILMYNNALEKGEGWCHAMNANSQTVVDMLQTVKKDSNNDAISMLASVFELEIYTHQGDFDMAYTLFETIESLPECSYALLERMAGIVLLHPECPMDCAFLVLKKLHASARLIQANINDYAKWTRILVSVALKRKVSIDLYQCMSQIINQKVYQRATYPQNELYYLIVVAWNEGITCYLKSEPQGQYWCTIAFELLRHYTDGHKKDTLEQQV
;
A
#
# COMPACT_ATOMS: atom_id res chain seq x y z
N MET A 1 -49.29 -23.66 38.56
CA MET A 1 -50.42 -23.56 37.63
C MET A 1 -51.08 -22.25 37.95
N ASP A 2 -50.75 -21.24 37.15
CA ASP A 2 -51.25 -19.89 37.37
C ASP A 2 -52.76 -19.85 37.06
N GLY A 3 -53.49 -18.85 37.55
CA GLY A 3 -54.95 -18.77 37.38
C GLY A 3 -55.38 -18.84 35.91
N LEU A 4 -54.55 -18.32 35.01
CA LEU A 4 -54.76 -18.34 33.56
C LEU A 4 -54.51 -19.73 32.93
N ASP A 5 -53.53 -20.50 33.43
CA ASP A 5 -53.27 -21.88 32.95
C ASP A 5 -54.47 -22.80 33.24
N LEU A 6 -55.14 -22.58 34.37
CA LEU A 6 -56.36 -23.31 34.73
C LEU A 6 -57.54 -22.95 33.80
N LEU A 7 -57.62 -21.69 33.36
CA LEU A 7 -58.66 -21.24 32.43
C LEU A 7 -58.41 -21.78 31.02
N ILE A 8 -57.14 -21.79 30.56
CA ILE A 8 -56.72 -22.40 29.30
C ILE A 8 -57.09 -23.89 29.29
N HIS A 9 -56.67 -24.65 30.32
CA HIS A 9 -56.98 -26.08 30.42
C HIS A 9 -58.51 -26.34 30.46
N ARG A 10 -59.30 -25.44 31.03
CA ARG A 10 -60.77 -25.56 31.01
C ARG A 10 -61.38 -25.23 29.64
N ALA A 11 -60.80 -24.28 28.91
CA ALA A 11 -61.21 -23.95 27.54
C ALA A 11 -60.91 -25.09 26.57
N GLU A 12 -59.69 -25.65 26.60
CA GLU A 12 -59.27 -26.80 25.77
C GLU A 12 -60.16 -28.04 25.99
N ASN A 13 -60.61 -28.27 27.23
CA ASN A 13 -61.51 -29.37 27.57
C ASN A 13 -63.00 -29.07 27.31
N ASN A 14 -63.33 -27.99 26.60
CA ASN A 14 -64.71 -27.54 26.32
C ASN A 14 -65.58 -27.27 27.57
N LEU A 15 -64.95 -27.01 28.73
CA LEU A 15 -65.63 -26.79 30.00
C LEU A 15 -66.11 -25.33 30.17
N MET A 16 -65.81 -24.45 29.22
CA MET A 16 -66.10 -23.00 29.25
C MET A 16 -67.23 -22.57 28.29
N GLY A 17 -67.80 -23.50 27.50
CA GLY A 17 -68.74 -23.18 26.41
C GLY A 17 -68.04 -22.63 25.15
N THR A 18 -68.78 -22.51 24.05
CA THR A 18 -68.24 -22.11 22.72
C THR A 18 -67.82 -20.64 22.60
N SER A 19 -67.79 -19.88 23.70
CA SER A 19 -67.58 -18.42 23.67
C SER A 19 -66.16 -17.97 24.03
N VAL A 20 -65.29 -18.87 24.51
CA VAL A 20 -63.90 -18.54 24.87
C VAL A 20 -62.98 -19.50 24.15
N ASP A 21 -62.32 -19.01 23.10
CA ASP A 21 -61.31 -19.77 22.38
C ASP A 21 -59.99 -19.80 23.20
N SER A 22 -59.39 -20.98 23.28
CA SER A 22 -58.05 -21.19 23.83
C SER A 22 -57.02 -20.24 23.23
N SER A 23 -57.10 -19.96 21.93
CA SER A 23 -56.22 -19.05 21.19
C SER A 23 -56.19 -17.64 21.80
N THR A 24 -57.36 -17.08 22.11
CA THR A 24 -57.48 -15.77 22.76
C THR A 24 -56.86 -15.77 24.16
N LEU A 25 -56.99 -16.86 24.92
CA LEU A 25 -56.39 -16.97 26.25
C LEU A 25 -54.86 -17.04 26.19
N TYR A 26 -54.29 -17.69 25.18
CA TYR A 26 -52.85 -17.65 24.91
C TYR A 26 -52.36 -16.26 24.53
N LEU A 27 -53.10 -15.54 23.68
CA LEU A 27 -52.80 -14.14 23.36
C LEU A 27 -52.80 -13.27 24.62
N CYS A 28 -53.82 -13.40 25.49
CA CYS A 28 -53.86 -12.71 26.78
C CYS A 28 -52.66 -13.06 27.66
N LYS A 29 -52.25 -14.34 27.71
CA LYS A 29 -51.08 -14.79 28.47
C LYS A 29 -49.80 -14.11 28.00
N ILE A 30 -49.55 -14.12 26.69
CA ILE A 30 -48.36 -13.50 26.09
C ILE A 30 -48.40 -11.97 26.24
N PHE A 31 -49.56 -11.35 26.13
CA PHE A 31 -49.73 -9.92 26.35
C PHE A 31 -49.40 -9.51 27.79
N ILE A 32 -49.96 -10.22 28.78
CA ILE A 32 -49.67 -9.96 30.20
C ILE A 32 -48.18 -10.15 30.49
N LEU A 33 -47.58 -11.24 29.97
CA LEU A 33 -46.14 -11.48 30.13
C LEU A 33 -45.31 -10.33 29.52
N SER A 34 -45.69 -9.85 28.34
CA SER A 34 -45.08 -8.69 27.69
C SER A 34 -45.12 -7.45 28.57
N GLU A 35 -46.31 -7.05 29.04
CA GLU A 35 -46.48 -5.84 29.85
C GLU A 35 -45.71 -5.94 31.18
N LEU A 36 -45.76 -7.09 31.85
CA LEU A 36 -45.00 -7.32 33.09
C LEU A 36 -43.49 -7.24 32.85
N THR A 37 -43.00 -7.78 31.74
CA THR A 37 -41.56 -7.72 31.41
C THR A 37 -41.14 -6.28 31.11
N ILE A 38 -41.98 -5.51 30.40
CA ILE A 38 -41.76 -4.08 30.11
C ILE A 38 -41.75 -3.26 31.41
N GLU A 39 -42.69 -3.49 32.33
CA GLU A 39 -42.73 -2.82 33.62
C GLU A 39 -41.51 -3.16 34.49
N ASN A 40 -41.17 -4.44 34.58
CA ASN A 40 -40.04 -4.93 35.37
C ASN A 40 -38.68 -4.48 34.80
N SER A 41 -38.58 -4.19 33.50
CA SER A 41 -37.37 -3.62 32.89
C SER A 41 -36.91 -2.30 33.53
N LYS A 42 -37.83 -1.57 34.19
CA LYS A 42 -37.52 -0.34 34.94
C LYS A 42 -36.76 -0.61 36.25
N SER A 43 -36.78 -1.86 36.74
CA SER A 43 -36.24 -2.27 38.04
C SER A 43 -34.93 -3.07 37.96
N SER A 44 -34.27 -3.09 36.79
CA SER A 44 -33.02 -3.83 36.49
C SER A 44 -33.09 -5.37 36.53
N ALA A 45 -34.29 -5.95 36.60
CA ALA A 45 -34.47 -7.39 36.42
C ALA A 45 -34.24 -7.78 34.95
N GLN A 46 -33.35 -8.74 34.70
CA GLN A 46 -33.06 -9.28 33.38
C GLN A 46 -34.25 -10.10 32.87
N CYS A 47 -34.54 -10.03 31.57
CA CYS A 47 -35.61 -10.83 30.97
C CYS A 47 -35.25 -12.33 31.04
N ASN A 48 -36.13 -13.15 31.61
CA ASN A 48 -35.89 -14.58 31.77
C ASN A 48 -36.45 -15.35 30.56
N ASP A 49 -35.58 -15.75 29.63
CA ASP A 49 -35.90 -16.54 28.44
C ASP A 49 -36.71 -17.81 28.79
N ASP A 50 -36.44 -18.44 29.94
CA ASP A 50 -37.16 -19.64 30.37
C ASP A 50 -38.66 -19.39 30.60
N VAL A 51 -39.05 -18.17 31.00
CA VAL A 51 -40.46 -17.80 31.23
C VAL A 51 -41.19 -17.57 29.89
N ILE A 52 -40.51 -16.93 28.93
CA ILE A 52 -41.04 -16.75 27.58
C ILE A 52 -41.18 -18.11 26.91
N ARG A 53 -40.12 -18.95 26.97
CA ARG A 53 -40.12 -20.30 26.43
C ARG A 53 -41.24 -21.15 27.02
N SER A 54 -41.38 -21.20 28.35
CA SER A 54 -42.46 -21.95 29.00
C SER A 54 -43.85 -21.48 28.58
N SER A 55 -44.03 -20.19 28.29
CA SER A 55 -45.31 -19.66 27.81
C SER A 55 -45.58 -20.00 26.35
N MET A 56 -44.52 -20.06 25.53
CA MET A 56 -44.58 -20.37 24.10
C MET A 56 -44.62 -21.86 23.80
N ASP A 57 -44.05 -22.74 24.64
CA ASP A 57 -44.07 -24.19 24.44
C ASP A 57 -45.50 -24.73 24.33
N ALA A 58 -46.41 -24.18 25.15
CA ALA A 58 -47.83 -24.52 25.08
C ALA A 58 -48.47 -24.06 23.76
N VAL A 59 -48.12 -22.87 23.28
CA VAL A 59 -48.57 -22.34 21.97
C VAL A 59 -48.05 -23.21 20.83
N PHE A 60 -46.79 -23.66 20.90
CA PHE A 60 -46.20 -24.50 19.85
C PHE A 60 -46.83 -25.90 19.78
N LEU A 61 -47.32 -26.45 20.89
CA LEU A 61 -47.97 -27.76 20.92
C LEU A 61 -49.33 -27.77 20.22
N ILE A 62 -50.05 -26.65 20.25
CA ILE A 62 -51.39 -26.51 19.64
C ILE A 62 -51.38 -25.60 18.41
N LYS A 63 -50.21 -25.26 17.88
CA LYS A 63 -50.05 -24.24 16.83
C LYS A 63 -50.90 -24.55 15.58
N GLU A 64 -51.09 -25.82 15.24
CA GLU A 64 -51.89 -26.23 14.09
C GLU A 64 -53.41 -26.04 14.30
N ASP A 65 -53.84 -25.91 15.56
CA ASP A 65 -55.24 -25.75 15.98
C ASP A 65 -55.60 -24.28 16.29
N ILE A 66 -54.62 -23.36 16.29
CA ILE A 66 -54.84 -21.92 16.49
C ILE A 66 -55.16 -21.25 15.14
N GLU A 67 -56.18 -20.40 15.12
CA GLU A 67 -56.50 -19.58 13.94
C GLU A 67 -55.33 -18.67 13.54
N GLU A 68 -55.14 -18.49 12.23
CA GLU A 68 -54.01 -17.72 11.68
C GLU A 68 -53.98 -16.26 12.20
N ASP A 69 -55.14 -15.63 12.35
CA ASP A 69 -55.28 -14.27 12.88
C ASP A 69 -54.79 -14.16 14.34
N ASP A 70 -55.04 -15.17 15.16
CA ASP A 70 -54.61 -15.20 16.56
C ASP A 70 -53.11 -15.50 16.69
N LEU A 71 -52.55 -16.37 15.84
CA LEU A 71 -51.10 -16.56 15.75
C LEU A 71 -50.39 -15.27 15.31
N ASN A 72 -50.97 -14.54 14.36
CA ASN A 72 -50.47 -13.23 13.93
C ASN A 72 -50.55 -12.19 15.07
N ALA A 73 -51.63 -12.18 15.85
CA ALA A 73 -51.74 -11.30 17.01
C ALA A 73 -50.67 -11.61 18.08
N ILE A 74 -50.44 -12.90 18.39
CA ILE A 74 -49.37 -13.34 19.30
C ILE A 74 -48.01 -12.87 18.78
N GLN A 75 -47.74 -13.04 17.49
CA GLN A 75 -46.50 -12.60 16.85
C GLN A 75 -46.32 -11.08 16.98
N ILE A 76 -47.35 -10.27 16.72
CA ILE A 76 -47.29 -8.81 16.83
C ILE A 76 -46.94 -8.40 18.27
N VAL A 77 -47.53 -9.05 19.26
CA VAL A 77 -47.20 -8.79 20.67
C VAL A 77 -45.73 -9.11 20.93
N LEU A 78 -45.25 -10.31 20.55
CA LEU A 78 -43.86 -10.71 20.73
C LEU A 78 -42.89 -9.74 20.04
N TRP A 79 -43.19 -9.37 18.79
CA TRP A 79 -42.39 -8.42 18.02
C TRP A 79 -42.36 -7.06 18.71
N ARG A 80 -43.52 -6.49 19.06
CA ARG A 80 -43.63 -5.17 19.72
C ARG A 80 -42.78 -5.13 21.00
N THR A 81 -42.77 -6.21 21.76
CA THR A 81 -41.97 -6.32 22.99
C THR A 81 -40.48 -6.41 22.67
N GLY A 82 -40.09 -7.16 21.64
CA GLY A 82 -38.73 -7.14 21.09
C GLY A 82 -38.30 -5.71 20.68
N ASP A 83 -39.16 -4.98 19.96
CA ASP A 83 -38.91 -3.61 19.51
C ASP A 83 -38.69 -2.65 20.68
N PHE A 84 -39.44 -2.80 21.76
CA PHE A 84 -39.26 -2.01 22.98
C PHE A 84 -37.84 -2.14 23.54
N PHE A 85 -37.30 -3.37 23.64
CA PHE A 85 -35.94 -3.60 24.14
C PHE A 85 -34.87 -3.20 23.12
N TYR A 86 -35.10 -3.50 21.84
CA TYR A 86 -34.21 -3.16 20.75
C TYR A 86 -33.99 -1.65 20.63
N ASN A 87 -35.05 -0.86 20.71
CA ASN A 87 -34.98 0.60 20.64
C ASN A 87 -34.23 1.22 21.84
N ARG A 88 -34.11 0.49 22.95
CA ARG A 88 -33.30 0.85 24.12
C ARG A 88 -31.87 0.30 24.08
N ARG A 89 -31.47 -0.30 22.96
CA ARG A 89 -30.17 -0.99 22.77
C ARG A 89 -29.93 -2.16 23.73
N ASN A 90 -31.00 -2.73 24.28
CA ASN A 90 -30.91 -3.92 25.11
C ASN A 90 -31.16 -5.17 24.25
N TYR A 91 -30.16 -5.52 23.44
CA TYR A 91 -30.28 -6.58 22.44
C TYR A 91 -30.39 -7.98 23.04
N LYS A 92 -29.80 -8.20 24.22
CA LYS A 92 -29.89 -9.47 24.95
C LYS A 92 -31.32 -9.78 25.36
N ASP A 93 -32.03 -8.77 25.88
CA ASP A 93 -33.43 -8.94 26.28
C ASP A 93 -34.39 -8.91 25.09
N ALA A 94 -34.03 -8.28 23.96
CA ALA A 94 -34.83 -8.32 22.73
C ALA A 94 -34.78 -9.68 22.01
N LEU A 95 -33.63 -10.36 22.08
CA LEU A 95 -33.35 -11.62 21.38
C LEU A 95 -34.42 -12.72 21.57
N PRO A 96 -34.83 -13.08 22.81
CA PRO A 96 -35.80 -14.16 23.01
C PRO A 96 -37.17 -13.84 22.40
N TRP A 97 -37.63 -12.58 22.47
CA TRP A 97 -38.88 -12.14 21.87
C TRP A 97 -38.90 -12.30 20.35
N TYR A 98 -37.84 -11.86 19.67
CA TYR A 98 -37.72 -12.05 18.22
C TYR A 98 -37.59 -13.52 17.82
N ARG A 99 -36.87 -14.34 18.61
CA ARG A 99 -36.73 -15.77 18.35
C ARG A 99 -38.08 -16.49 18.38
N HIS A 100 -38.88 -16.21 19.41
CA HIS A 100 -40.20 -16.81 19.54
C HIS A 100 -41.18 -16.27 18.49
N ALA A 101 -41.13 -14.98 18.17
CA ALA A 101 -41.90 -14.39 17.06
C ALA A 101 -41.57 -15.08 15.72
N TYR A 102 -40.29 -15.36 15.46
CA TYR A 102 -39.84 -16.00 14.22
C TYR A 102 -40.28 -17.47 14.14
N THR A 103 -40.19 -18.20 15.26
CA THR A 103 -40.57 -19.62 15.33
C THR A 103 -42.08 -19.80 15.23
N ALA A 104 -42.86 -18.91 15.86
CA ALA A 104 -44.32 -18.95 15.85
C ALA A 104 -44.90 -18.94 14.43
N THR A 105 -44.30 -18.21 13.50
CA THR A 105 -44.88 -18.01 12.17
C THR A 105 -44.06 -18.60 11.01
N GLN A 106 -43.03 -19.40 11.30
CA GLN A 106 -42.13 -19.97 10.29
C GLN A 106 -42.84 -20.66 9.08
N SER A 107 -44.04 -21.19 9.28
CA SER A 107 -44.86 -21.87 8.26
C SER A 107 -45.68 -20.93 7.38
N THR A 108 -46.13 -19.77 7.89
CA THR A 108 -46.97 -18.79 7.18
C THR A 108 -46.16 -17.63 6.60
N PHE A 109 -44.96 -17.39 7.14
CA PHE A 109 -44.14 -16.23 6.83
C PHE A 109 -43.01 -16.47 5.81
N HIS A 110 -42.82 -17.71 5.34
CA HIS A 110 -41.72 -18.03 4.42
C HIS A 110 -41.78 -17.15 3.16
N GLY A 111 -40.67 -16.48 2.84
CA GLY A 111 -40.57 -15.61 1.66
C GLY A 111 -41.23 -14.22 1.79
N THR A 112 -41.83 -13.86 2.93
CA THR A 112 -42.50 -12.56 3.11
C THR A 112 -41.58 -11.44 3.61
N ASP A 113 -41.96 -10.17 3.38
CA ASP A 113 -41.19 -9.00 3.83
C ASP A 113 -40.99 -8.97 5.35
N ASN A 114 -42.00 -9.30 6.16
CA ASN A 114 -41.81 -9.28 7.61
C ASN A 114 -40.92 -10.43 8.12
N ALA A 115 -40.78 -11.53 7.37
CA ALA A 115 -39.79 -12.57 7.71
C ALA A 115 -38.37 -12.04 7.54
N ILE A 116 -38.11 -11.28 6.46
CA ILE A 116 -36.83 -10.63 6.20
C ILE A 116 -36.53 -9.60 7.29
N ILE A 117 -37.51 -8.74 7.63
CA ILE A 117 -37.34 -7.72 8.69
C ILE A 117 -37.03 -8.38 10.04
N LEU A 118 -37.76 -9.43 10.40
CA LEU A 118 -37.55 -10.13 11.67
C LEU A 118 -36.19 -10.85 11.68
N ALA A 119 -35.79 -11.48 10.57
CA ALA A 119 -34.48 -12.09 10.43
C ALA A 119 -33.35 -11.06 10.59
N LYS A 120 -33.47 -9.86 10.01
CA LYS A 120 -32.51 -8.75 10.21
C LYS A 120 -32.38 -8.37 11.68
N LYS A 121 -33.50 -8.16 12.38
CA LYS A 121 -33.52 -7.78 13.80
C LYS A 121 -32.92 -8.87 14.68
N LEU A 122 -33.28 -10.13 14.43
CA LEU A 122 -32.77 -11.28 15.14
C LEU A 122 -31.27 -11.45 14.92
N SER A 123 -30.81 -11.33 13.67
CA SER A 123 -29.39 -11.42 13.30
C SER A 123 -28.57 -10.31 13.94
N PHE A 124 -29.10 -9.08 13.97
CA PHE A 124 -28.47 -7.96 14.65
C PHE A 124 -28.30 -8.23 16.16
N CYS A 125 -29.35 -8.74 16.82
CA CYS A 125 -29.27 -9.09 18.24
C CYS A 125 -28.23 -10.19 18.53
N HIS A 126 -28.09 -11.16 17.62
CA HIS A 126 -27.06 -12.20 17.70
C HIS A 126 -25.65 -11.64 17.55
N VAL A 127 -25.42 -10.72 16.59
CA VAL A 127 -24.11 -10.06 16.42
C VAL A 127 -23.72 -9.25 17.66
N GLU A 128 -24.64 -8.46 18.22
CA GLU A 128 -24.41 -7.69 19.44
C GLU A 128 -24.19 -8.59 20.67
N SER A 129 -24.65 -9.84 20.60
CA SER A 129 -24.39 -10.88 21.61
C SER A 129 -23.12 -11.70 21.34
N ASN A 130 -22.30 -11.28 20.37
CA ASN A 130 -21.06 -11.94 19.93
C ASN A 130 -21.27 -13.38 19.38
N ASP A 131 -22.39 -13.60 18.69
CA ASP A 131 -22.75 -14.87 18.04
C ASP A 131 -23.02 -14.68 16.53
N PRO A 132 -21.97 -14.44 15.72
CA PRO A 132 -22.12 -14.20 14.28
C PRO A 132 -22.58 -15.44 13.51
N TYR A 133 -22.36 -16.65 14.06
CA TYR A 133 -22.84 -17.90 13.45
C TYR A 133 -24.36 -17.91 13.39
N SER A 134 -25.04 -17.69 14.53
CA SER A 134 -26.50 -17.67 14.57
C SER A 134 -27.08 -16.52 13.75
N ALA A 135 -26.40 -15.36 13.73
CA ALA A 135 -26.79 -14.25 12.85
C ALA A 135 -26.79 -14.65 11.37
N TYR A 136 -25.72 -15.29 10.91
CA TYR A 136 -25.65 -15.80 9.53
C TYR A 136 -26.72 -16.86 9.25
N GLN A 137 -26.98 -17.80 10.18
CA GLN A 137 -28.01 -18.82 9.99
C GLN A 137 -29.42 -18.23 9.86
N CYS A 138 -29.74 -17.16 10.61
CA CYS A 138 -31.03 -16.49 10.52
C CYS A 138 -31.25 -15.89 9.12
N MET A 139 -30.27 -15.16 8.60
CA MET A 139 -30.33 -14.62 7.24
C MET A 139 -30.32 -15.73 6.17
N LYS A 140 -29.49 -16.75 6.32
CA LYS A 140 -29.37 -17.86 5.36
C LYS A 140 -30.66 -18.65 5.20
N ARG A 141 -31.43 -18.84 6.27
CA ARG A 141 -32.75 -19.49 6.19
C ARG A 141 -33.72 -18.69 5.34
N CYS A 142 -33.75 -17.37 5.50
CA CYS A 142 -34.58 -16.49 4.67
C CYS A 142 -34.09 -16.40 3.21
N HIS A 143 -32.81 -16.67 2.96
CA HIS A 143 -32.22 -16.66 1.61
C HIS A 143 -32.65 -17.86 0.76
N GLN A 144 -33.26 -18.91 1.34
CA GLN A 144 -33.78 -20.05 0.56
C GLN A 144 -34.86 -19.65 -0.46
N ASP A 145 -35.49 -18.50 -0.25
CA ASP A 145 -36.43 -17.88 -1.19
C ASP A 145 -36.13 -16.36 -1.28
N PRO A 146 -35.19 -15.95 -2.15
CA PRO A 146 -34.69 -14.58 -2.19
C PRO A 146 -35.55 -13.63 -3.04
N SER A 147 -36.78 -14.02 -3.44
CA SER A 147 -37.59 -13.25 -4.40
C SER A 147 -37.85 -11.79 -4.01
N ASN A 148 -37.92 -11.53 -2.70
CA ASN A 148 -38.21 -10.21 -2.12
C ASN A 148 -36.97 -9.54 -1.49
N TRP A 149 -35.78 -10.09 -1.72
CA TRP A 149 -34.54 -9.54 -1.17
C TRP A 149 -34.09 -8.30 -1.93
N THR A 150 -33.63 -7.31 -1.17
CA THR A 150 -32.92 -6.15 -1.69
C THR A 150 -31.41 -6.42 -1.73
N THR A 151 -30.67 -5.60 -2.48
CA THR A 151 -29.20 -5.69 -2.52
C THR A 151 -28.57 -5.59 -1.13
N GLU A 152 -29.13 -4.76 -0.25
CA GLU A 152 -28.65 -4.60 1.12
C GLU A 152 -28.79 -5.88 1.96
N ASP A 153 -29.76 -6.74 1.62
CA ASP A 153 -30.02 -7.99 2.32
C ASP A 153 -28.95 -9.03 2.02
N PHE A 154 -28.57 -9.13 0.75
CA PHE A 154 -27.45 -9.97 0.31
C PHE A 154 -26.13 -9.48 0.90
N ILE A 155 -25.89 -8.16 0.91
CA ILE A 155 -24.70 -7.58 1.54
C ILE A 155 -24.66 -7.87 3.05
N LEU A 156 -25.81 -7.82 3.73
CA LEU A 156 -25.91 -8.15 5.16
C LEU A 156 -25.62 -9.63 5.42
N LEU A 157 -26.13 -10.52 4.57
CA LEU A 157 -25.81 -11.96 4.62
C LEU A 157 -24.30 -12.20 4.42
N LEU A 158 -23.69 -11.51 3.45
CA LEU A 158 -22.24 -11.57 3.20
C LEU A 158 -21.46 -11.10 4.44
N LYS A 159 -21.82 -9.94 5.00
CA LYS A 159 -21.20 -9.38 6.20
C LYS A 159 -21.20 -10.40 7.34
N TYR A 160 -22.35 -10.97 7.69
CA TYR A 160 -22.43 -11.94 8.79
C TYR A 160 -21.70 -13.24 8.47
N GLY A 161 -21.72 -13.68 7.21
CA GLY A 161 -20.95 -14.83 6.77
C GLY A 161 -19.43 -14.63 6.89
N LEU A 162 -18.93 -13.42 6.61
CA LEU A 162 -17.52 -13.07 6.77
C LEU A 162 -17.10 -12.92 8.25
N MET A 163 -18.03 -12.49 9.12
CA MET A 163 -17.78 -12.34 10.56
C MET A 163 -17.55 -13.68 11.28
N GLN A 164 -18.07 -14.79 10.76
CA GLN A 164 -17.78 -16.13 11.28
C GLN A 164 -16.58 -16.76 10.57
N THR A 165 -15.83 -17.60 11.29
CA THR A 165 -14.55 -18.16 10.82
C THR A 165 -14.64 -19.61 10.34
N THR A 166 -15.83 -20.21 10.40
CA THR A 166 -16.03 -21.65 10.15
C THR A 166 -16.30 -22.00 8.69
N LEU A 167 -16.67 -21.03 7.85
CA LEU A 167 -16.92 -21.25 6.43
C LEU A 167 -15.69 -20.92 5.57
N PRO A 168 -15.46 -21.66 4.47
CA PRO A 168 -14.56 -21.23 3.41
C PRO A 168 -15.03 -19.89 2.83
N GLN A 169 -14.26 -18.83 3.05
CA GLN A 169 -14.66 -17.46 2.72
C GLN A 169 -14.77 -17.22 1.20
N ASP A 170 -13.96 -17.90 0.38
CA ASP A 170 -13.97 -17.74 -1.08
C ASP A 170 -15.26 -18.33 -1.72
N GLU A 171 -15.73 -19.48 -1.23
CA GLU A 171 -17.00 -20.11 -1.67
C GLU A 171 -18.21 -19.30 -1.22
N LEU A 172 -18.21 -18.83 0.03
CA LEU A 172 -19.24 -17.95 0.56
C LEU A 172 -19.38 -16.69 -0.29
N LEU A 173 -18.25 -16.06 -0.62
CA LEU A 173 -18.24 -14.84 -1.40
C LEU A 173 -18.76 -15.08 -2.81
N SER A 174 -18.26 -16.11 -3.50
CA SER A 174 -18.67 -16.39 -4.88
C SER A 174 -20.18 -16.65 -4.99
N GLY A 175 -20.73 -17.45 -4.07
CA GLY A 175 -22.17 -17.74 -4.06
C GLY A 175 -23.04 -16.52 -3.83
N ILE A 176 -22.65 -15.60 -2.93
CA ILE A 176 -23.48 -14.41 -2.62
C ILE A 176 -23.26 -13.28 -3.65
N MET A 177 -22.08 -13.15 -4.23
CA MET A 177 -21.76 -12.07 -5.17
C MET A 177 -22.59 -12.14 -6.46
N GLU A 178 -22.91 -13.34 -6.94
CA GLU A 178 -23.80 -13.54 -8.08
C GLU A 178 -25.19 -12.98 -7.77
N ASP A 179 -25.77 -13.36 -6.61
CA ASP A 179 -27.08 -12.86 -6.18
C ASP A 179 -27.11 -11.33 -5.96
N VAL A 180 -26.02 -10.77 -5.42
CA VAL A 180 -25.87 -9.32 -5.23
C VAL A 180 -25.96 -8.58 -6.56
N ILE A 181 -25.25 -9.08 -7.58
CA ILE A 181 -25.15 -8.43 -8.89
C ILE A 181 -26.43 -8.62 -9.69
N GLU A 182 -27.09 -9.78 -9.58
CA GLU A 182 -28.35 -10.09 -10.26
C GLU A 182 -29.57 -9.41 -9.62
N SER A 183 -29.42 -8.91 -8.38
CA SER A 183 -30.46 -8.16 -7.68
C SER A 183 -30.96 -6.95 -8.50
N SER A 184 -32.28 -6.84 -8.62
CA SER A 184 -32.95 -5.74 -9.36
C SER A 184 -32.66 -4.34 -8.81
N SER A 185 -32.24 -4.25 -7.54
CA SER A 185 -31.90 -3.00 -6.86
C SER A 185 -30.40 -2.72 -6.83
N PHE A 186 -29.58 -3.52 -7.53
CA PHE A 186 -28.14 -3.39 -7.51
C PHE A 186 -27.70 -2.04 -8.08
N GLN A 187 -26.69 -1.45 -7.44
CA GLN A 187 -26.04 -0.23 -7.87
C GLN A 187 -24.53 -0.39 -7.66
N PRO A 188 -23.68 0.01 -8.61
CA PRO A 188 -22.24 -0.20 -8.52
C PRO A 188 -21.58 0.40 -7.26
N ARG A 189 -22.21 1.39 -6.61
CA ARG A 189 -21.73 1.96 -5.33
C ARG A 189 -21.62 0.93 -4.21
N TYR A 190 -22.42 -0.14 -4.25
CA TYR A 190 -22.42 -1.18 -3.23
C TYR A 190 -21.12 -2.01 -3.23
N PHE A 191 -20.32 -1.97 -4.30
CA PHE A 191 -18.98 -2.58 -4.29
C PHE A 191 -18.08 -1.98 -3.21
N VAL A 192 -18.24 -0.70 -2.85
CA VAL A 192 -17.48 -0.09 -1.74
C VAL A 192 -17.80 -0.78 -0.42
N ASP A 193 -19.09 -0.94 -0.10
CA ASP A 193 -19.55 -1.56 1.14
C ASP A 193 -19.09 -3.02 1.24
N ILE A 194 -19.16 -3.76 0.13
CA ILE A 194 -18.72 -5.16 0.03
C ILE A 194 -17.22 -5.27 0.31
N LEU A 195 -16.40 -4.42 -0.31
CA LEU A 195 -14.96 -4.41 -0.09
C LEU A 195 -14.61 -4.00 1.34
N GLU A 196 -15.37 -3.08 1.94
CA GLU A 196 -15.19 -2.69 3.34
C GLU A 196 -15.42 -3.88 4.28
N TYR A 197 -16.49 -4.64 4.07
CA TYR A 197 -16.74 -5.85 4.87
C TYR A 197 -15.73 -6.97 4.62
N CYS A 198 -15.34 -7.20 3.36
CA CYS A 198 -14.30 -8.17 3.02
C CYS A 198 -12.96 -7.83 3.69
N TYR A 199 -12.61 -6.55 3.73
CA TYR A 199 -11.42 -6.10 4.43
C TYR A 199 -11.55 -6.26 5.96
N GLN A 200 -12.64 -5.76 6.55
CA GLN A 200 -12.82 -5.72 7.99
C GLN A 200 -12.89 -7.12 8.61
N TYR A 201 -13.58 -8.05 7.96
CA TYR A 201 -13.91 -9.37 8.51
C TYR A 201 -13.22 -10.53 7.78
N GLY A 202 -13.00 -10.42 6.46
CA GLY A 202 -12.35 -11.46 5.66
C GLY A 202 -10.83 -11.57 5.89
N LYS A 203 -10.14 -10.44 6.13
CA LYS A 203 -8.69 -10.36 6.46
C LYS A 203 -7.75 -11.17 5.54
N LYS A 204 -8.15 -11.49 4.31
CA LYS A 204 -7.34 -12.22 3.32
C LYS A 204 -7.35 -11.48 1.98
N SER A 205 -6.16 -11.33 1.39
CA SER A 205 -5.99 -10.75 0.05
C SER A 205 -6.69 -11.55 -1.05
N SER A 206 -6.87 -12.87 -0.86
CA SER A 206 -7.60 -13.73 -1.80
C SER A 206 -9.05 -13.30 -2.01
N ILE A 207 -9.75 -12.91 -0.93
CA ILE A 207 -11.17 -12.51 -0.96
C ILE A 207 -11.34 -11.22 -1.77
N LEU A 208 -10.43 -10.27 -1.59
CA LEU A 208 -10.43 -9.03 -2.37
C LEU A 208 -10.19 -9.32 -3.86
N GLY A 209 -9.30 -10.26 -4.19
CA GLY A 209 -9.11 -10.72 -5.58
C GLY A 209 -10.38 -11.26 -6.22
N VAL A 210 -11.20 -12.02 -5.48
CA VAL A 210 -12.48 -12.54 -5.97
C VAL A 210 -13.47 -11.40 -6.23
N VAL A 211 -13.66 -10.47 -5.27
CA VAL A 211 -14.55 -9.30 -5.48
C VAL A 211 -14.10 -8.48 -6.68
N MET A 212 -12.80 -8.31 -6.85
CA MET A 212 -12.22 -7.61 -8.01
C MET A 212 -12.55 -8.28 -9.34
N GLY A 213 -12.55 -9.61 -9.38
CA GLY A 213 -13.00 -10.38 -10.55
C GLY A 213 -14.45 -10.07 -10.90
N TYR A 214 -15.35 -10.04 -9.91
CA TYR A 214 -16.75 -9.68 -10.13
C TYR A 214 -16.94 -8.23 -10.56
N ILE A 215 -16.21 -7.28 -9.96
CA ILE A 215 -16.21 -5.87 -10.37
C ILE A 215 -15.79 -5.76 -11.84
N THR A 216 -14.68 -6.41 -12.20
CA THR A 216 -14.15 -6.43 -13.57
C THR A 216 -15.19 -6.96 -14.55
N ASN A 217 -15.72 -8.15 -14.28
CA ASN A 217 -16.70 -8.81 -15.13
C ASN A 217 -17.98 -7.98 -15.27
N TYR A 218 -18.45 -7.37 -14.18
CA TYR A 218 -19.63 -6.51 -14.19
C TYR A 218 -19.45 -5.32 -15.13
N TYR A 219 -18.31 -4.61 -15.04
CA TYR A 219 -18.05 -3.47 -15.91
C TYR A 219 -17.74 -3.88 -17.35
N THR A 220 -17.09 -5.02 -17.59
CA THR A 220 -16.88 -5.55 -18.95
C THR A 220 -18.20 -5.97 -19.61
N ALA A 221 -19.11 -6.62 -18.87
CA ALA A 221 -20.40 -7.07 -19.39
C ALA A 221 -21.41 -5.93 -19.58
N ASN A 222 -21.36 -4.92 -18.70
CA ASN A 222 -22.23 -3.74 -18.77
C ASN A 222 -21.62 -2.57 -19.57
N ASN A 223 -20.53 -2.79 -20.32
CA ASN A 223 -20.10 -1.91 -21.41
C ASN A 223 -21.13 -1.97 -22.55
N VAL A 224 -22.30 -1.36 -22.29
CA VAL A 224 -23.37 -1.14 -23.26
C VAL A 224 -22.93 -0.05 -24.23
N ASN A 225 -22.70 -0.48 -25.48
CA ASN A 225 -22.89 0.21 -26.76
C ASN A 225 -22.34 1.64 -26.94
N GLU A 226 -21.60 1.82 -28.03
CA GLU A 226 -21.05 3.09 -28.55
C GLU A 226 -22.07 4.22 -28.83
N ASP A 227 -23.34 4.07 -28.44
CA ASP A 227 -24.46 4.78 -29.08
C ASP A 227 -25.47 5.46 -28.13
N GLY A 228 -25.12 5.78 -26.87
CA GLY A 228 -26.13 6.34 -25.96
C GLY A 228 -25.69 7.38 -24.93
N ASP A 229 -24.73 7.07 -24.07
CA ASP A 229 -24.40 8.00 -22.97
C ASP A 229 -22.98 7.78 -22.45
N THR A 230 -22.02 8.47 -23.05
CA THR A 230 -20.61 8.45 -22.65
C THR A 230 -20.41 8.84 -21.19
N ASP A 231 -21.29 9.65 -20.60
CA ASP A 231 -21.20 10.07 -19.20
C ASP A 231 -21.57 8.95 -18.22
N ALA A 232 -22.47 8.04 -18.58
CA ALA A 232 -22.88 6.92 -17.73
C ALA A 232 -21.79 5.84 -17.64
N LEU A 233 -21.20 5.46 -18.77
CA LEU A 233 -20.01 4.59 -18.84
C LEU A 233 -18.87 5.18 -18.01
N TYR A 234 -18.72 6.50 -18.12
CA TYR A 234 -17.62 7.19 -17.51
C TYR A 234 -17.75 7.33 -15.98
N ASN A 235 -18.96 7.62 -15.49
CA ASN A 235 -19.28 7.59 -14.06
C ASN A 235 -19.07 6.20 -13.44
N ALA A 236 -19.39 5.14 -14.19
CA ALA A 236 -19.15 3.76 -13.80
C ALA A 236 -17.65 3.47 -13.58
N GLN A 237 -16.80 3.87 -14.52
CA GLN A 237 -15.34 3.70 -14.45
C GLN A 237 -14.68 4.57 -13.36
N CYS A 238 -15.20 5.77 -13.13
CA CYS A 238 -14.67 6.64 -12.08
C CYS A 238 -15.05 6.17 -10.68
N LEU A 239 -16.27 5.64 -10.51
CA LEU A 239 -16.66 4.99 -9.26
C LEU A 239 -15.78 3.77 -8.96
N GLN A 240 -15.47 2.98 -9.98
CA GLN A 240 -14.56 1.85 -9.91
C GLN A 240 -13.17 2.28 -9.40
N VAL A 241 -12.58 3.37 -9.91
CA VAL A 241 -11.29 3.88 -9.40
C VAL A 241 -11.39 4.43 -7.97
N ASN A 242 -12.50 5.05 -7.59
CA ASN A 242 -12.71 5.53 -6.21
C ASN A 242 -12.83 4.40 -5.19
N VAL A 243 -13.60 3.37 -5.54
CA VAL A 243 -13.65 2.09 -4.83
C VAL A 243 -12.21 1.56 -4.69
N PHE A 244 -11.40 1.72 -5.75
CA PHE A 244 -10.06 1.20 -5.78
C PHE A 244 -9.03 1.95 -4.92
N VAL A 245 -9.06 3.27 -4.93
CA VAL A 245 -8.22 4.12 -4.07
C VAL A 245 -8.53 3.88 -2.58
N TRP A 246 -9.80 3.59 -2.24
CA TRP A 246 -10.20 3.31 -0.87
C TRP A 246 -9.57 2.02 -0.32
N VAL A 247 -9.59 0.94 -1.10
CA VAL A 247 -9.03 -0.38 -0.73
C VAL A 247 -7.52 -0.31 -0.47
N LEU A 248 -6.80 0.52 -1.24
CA LEU A 248 -5.35 0.68 -1.13
C LEU A 248 -4.90 1.24 0.22
N ARG A 249 -5.76 1.95 0.95
CA ARG A 249 -5.45 2.49 2.29
C ARG A 249 -5.39 1.43 3.40
N LYS A 250 -5.68 0.18 3.07
CA LYS A 250 -6.00 -0.88 4.03
C LYS A 250 -5.21 -2.17 3.81
N LEU A 251 -4.52 -2.31 2.68
CA LEU A 251 -3.81 -3.54 2.29
C LEU A 251 -2.35 -3.61 2.78
N ASP A 252 -1.77 -4.81 2.80
CA ASP A 252 -0.32 -4.98 2.93
C ASP A 252 0.42 -4.63 1.61
N PHE A 253 1.73 -4.35 1.66
CA PHE A 253 2.47 -3.82 0.49
C PHE A 253 2.39 -4.72 -0.75
N LYS A 254 2.41 -6.04 -0.58
CA LYS A 254 2.31 -6.98 -1.70
C LYS A 254 0.93 -6.91 -2.35
N SER A 255 -0.11 -6.92 -1.53
CA SER A 255 -1.50 -6.82 -1.99
C SER A 255 -1.79 -5.46 -2.62
N ILE A 256 -1.21 -4.37 -2.10
CA ILE A 256 -1.26 -3.02 -2.71
C ILE A 256 -0.73 -3.07 -4.14
N ALA A 257 0.46 -3.66 -4.36
CA ALA A 257 1.08 -3.68 -5.68
C ALA A 257 0.32 -4.58 -6.68
N ASP A 258 -0.04 -5.80 -6.27
CA ASP A 258 -0.89 -6.72 -7.07
C ASP A 258 -2.19 -6.06 -7.50
N TYR A 259 -2.77 -5.29 -6.59
CA TYR A 259 -4.00 -4.58 -6.81
C TYR A 259 -3.84 -3.43 -7.80
N MET A 260 -2.84 -2.57 -7.61
CA MET A 260 -2.57 -1.45 -8.53
C MET A 260 -2.31 -1.95 -9.96
N LEU A 261 -1.59 -3.06 -10.12
CA LEU A 261 -1.39 -3.71 -11.42
C LEU A 261 -2.70 -4.24 -12.02
N SER A 262 -3.62 -4.74 -11.20
CA SER A 262 -4.96 -5.14 -11.65
C SER A 262 -5.77 -3.93 -12.12
N VAL A 263 -5.66 -2.79 -11.44
CA VAL A 263 -6.28 -1.51 -11.87
C VAL A 263 -5.72 -1.07 -13.22
N ILE A 264 -4.40 -1.12 -13.42
CA ILE A 264 -3.77 -0.82 -14.71
C ILE A 264 -4.30 -1.75 -15.81
N THR A 265 -4.37 -3.05 -15.55
CA THR A 265 -4.89 -4.03 -16.53
C THR A 265 -6.31 -3.70 -16.95
N LEU A 266 -7.14 -3.25 -15.99
CA LEU A 266 -8.49 -2.76 -16.24
C LEU A 266 -8.50 -1.46 -17.07
N LEU A 267 -7.62 -0.50 -16.76
CA LEU A 267 -7.45 0.72 -17.53
C LEU A 267 -6.99 0.44 -18.98
N GLY A 268 -6.30 -0.67 -19.22
CA GLY A 268 -5.89 -1.10 -20.57
C GLY A 268 -7.08 -1.36 -21.51
N ASN A 269 -8.28 -1.56 -20.96
CA ASN A 269 -9.52 -1.67 -21.73
C ASN A 269 -10.17 -0.31 -22.05
N ILE A 270 -9.62 0.80 -21.55
CA ILE A 270 -10.10 2.16 -21.80
C ILE A 270 -9.32 2.76 -22.97
N ASP A 271 -10.04 3.21 -24.00
CA ASP A 271 -9.43 3.97 -25.10
C ASP A 271 -9.08 5.39 -24.64
N MET A 272 -7.84 5.57 -24.17
CA MET A 272 -7.34 6.86 -23.68
C MET A 272 -7.38 7.96 -24.74
N ASN A 273 -7.38 7.63 -26.04
CA ASN A 273 -7.46 8.62 -27.11
C ASN A 273 -8.85 9.30 -27.17
N LYS A 274 -9.91 8.60 -26.73
CA LYS A 274 -11.26 9.17 -26.59
C LYS A 274 -11.45 9.93 -25.27
N PHE A 275 -10.63 9.63 -24.26
CA PHE A 275 -10.70 10.20 -22.92
C PHE A 275 -10.11 11.62 -22.84
N ILE A 276 -8.95 11.83 -23.48
CA ILE A 276 -8.16 13.07 -23.40
C ILE A 276 -8.93 14.34 -23.87
N PRO A 277 -9.74 14.31 -24.95
CA PRO A 277 -10.45 15.50 -25.40
C PRO A 277 -11.54 16.01 -24.43
N GLY A 278 -12.07 15.15 -23.55
CA GLY A 278 -13.17 15.50 -22.64
C GLY A 278 -12.74 16.00 -21.25
N ILE A 279 -11.43 16.13 -20.97
CA ILE A 279 -10.94 16.42 -19.62
C ILE A 279 -11.34 17.82 -19.13
N ASN A 280 -11.31 18.82 -20.01
CA ASN A 280 -11.62 20.20 -19.63
C ASN A 280 -13.11 20.46 -19.39
N ASP A 281 -13.99 19.66 -20.00
CA ASP A 281 -15.44 19.85 -19.94
C ASP A 281 -16.13 18.92 -18.92
N ASN A 282 -15.49 17.81 -18.53
CA ASN A 282 -16.10 16.79 -17.68
C ASN A 282 -15.40 16.65 -16.32
N LYS A 283 -16.09 17.04 -15.23
CA LYS A 283 -15.54 16.97 -13.84
C LYS A 283 -15.04 15.59 -13.44
N VAL A 284 -15.66 14.56 -14.00
CA VAL A 284 -15.33 13.19 -13.68
C VAL A 284 -13.93 12.87 -14.26
N ASN A 285 -13.54 13.44 -15.41
CA ASN A 285 -12.24 13.20 -16.10
C ASN A 285 -11.07 13.75 -15.30
N CYS A 286 -11.25 14.94 -14.74
CA CYS A 286 -10.29 15.53 -13.79
C CYS A 286 -10.07 14.67 -12.55
N LYS A 287 -11.13 14.00 -12.05
CA LYS A 287 -11.03 13.17 -10.85
C LYS A 287 -10.21 11.91 -11.10
N LEU A 288 -10.47 11.19 -12.19
CA LEU A 288 -9.67 10.01 -12.56
C LEU A 288 -8.19 10.36 -12.70
N MET A 289 -7.87 11.47 -13.38
CA MET A 289 -6.48 11.93 -13.52
C MET A 289 -5.82 12.21 -12.18
N THR A 290 -6.55 12.83 -11.25
CA THR A 290 -6.08 13.06 -9.87
C THR A 290 -5.83 11.73 -9.14
N ASP A 291 -6.68 10.73 -9.34
CA ASP A 291 -6.53 9.41 -8.72
C ASP A 291 -5.32 8.64 -9.29
N LEU A 292 -5.07 8.73 -10.61
CA LEU A 292 -3.88 8.15 -11.25
C LEU A 292 -2.59 8.84 -10.80
N GLU A 293 -2.58 10.17 -10.66
CA GLU A 293 -1.46 10.91 -10.07
C GLU A 293 -1.19 10.44 -8.63
N TRP A 294 -2.25 10.26 -7.83
CA TRP A 294 -2.13 9.74 -6.48
C TRP A 294 -1.56 8.31 -6.47
N MET A 295 -2.00 7.44 -7.39
CA MET A 295 -1.45 6.09 -7.53
C MET A 295 0.05 6.12 -7.86
N LEU A 296 0.47 6.97 -8.80
CA LEU A 296 1.87 7.15 -9.17
C LEU A 296 2.72 7.58 -7.96
N GLN A 297 2.30 8.63 -7.24
CA GLN A 297 3.01 9.13 -6.07
C GLN A 297 3.06 8.11 -4.93
N THR A 298 1.95 7.40 -4.71
CA THR A 298 1.86 6.36 -3.66
C THR A 298 2.77 5.19 -3.98
N SER A 299 2.78 4.74 -5.24
CA SER A 299 3.65 3.66 -5.72
C SER A 299 5.12 4.01 -5.54
N TRP A 300 5.51 5.25 -5.86
CA TRP A 300 6.87 5.73 -5.65
C TRP A 300 7.27 5.73 -4.18
N ASN A 301 6.48 6.38 -3.33
CA ASN A 301 6.80 6.52 -1.91
C ASN A 301 6.84 5.17 -1.19
N LEU A 302 5.87 4.29 -1.48
CA LEU A 302 5.83 2.95 -0.92
C LEU A 302 6.94 2.05 -1.48
N GLY A 303 7.27 2.19 -2.77
CA GLY A 303 8.36 1.47 -3.41
C GLY A 303 9.70 1.79 -2.74
N LEU A 304 10.02 3.08 -2.58
CA LEU A 304 11.21 3.53 -1.86
C LEU A 304 11.25 3.03 -0.41
N PHE A 305 10.11 3.07 0.30
CA PHE A 305 10.03 2.53 1.64
C PHE A 305 10.35 1.04 1.67
N CYS A 306 9.79 0.25 0.74
CA CYS A 306 10.03 -1.18 0.64
C CYS A 306 11.52 -1.49 0.42
N PHE A 307 12.20 -0.76 -0.47
CA PHE A 307 13.65 -0.90 -0.65
C PHE A 307 14.42 -0.55 0.64
N SER A 308 14.06 0.53 1.32
CA SER A 308 14.71 0.91 2.59
C SER A 308 14.53 -0.14 3.70
N ALA A 309 13.43 -0.89 3.64
CA ALA A 309 13.08 -1.95 4.57
C ALA A 309 13.58 -3.35 4.14
N GLY A 310 14.34 -3.45 3.04
CA GLY A 310 14.83 -4.73 2.49
C GLY A 310 13.75 -5.60 1.83
N LYS A 311 12.56 -5.05 1.55
CA LYS A 311 11.44 -5.72 0.87
C LYS A 311 11.50 -5.49 -0.64
N ASN A 312 12.58 -5.93 -1.26
CA ASN A 312 12.86 -5.57 -2.66
C ASN A 312 11.79 -6.09 -3.62
N THR A 313 11.22 -7.28 -3.39
CA THR A 313 10.18 -7.85 -4.26
C THR A 313 8.91 -7.02 -4.33
N GLU A 314 8.46 -6.48 -3.20
CA GLU A 314 7.29 -5.61 -3.11
C GLU A 314 7.60 -4.24 -3.70
N GLY A 315 8.80 -3.71 -3.46
CA GLY A 315 9.27 -2.46 -4.05
C GLY A 315 9.29 -2.51 -5.57
N MET A 316 9.81 -3.60 -6.15
CA MET A 316 9.81 -3.84 -7.60
C MET A 316 8.40 -3.78 -8.19
N ARG A 317 7.44 -4.46 -7.57
CA ARG A 317 6.06 -4.49 -8.07
C ARG A 317 5.38 -3.13 -8.03
N LEU A 318 5.74 -2.28 -7.07
CA LEU A 318 5.26 -0.90 -7.02
C LEU A 318 5.91 -0.04 -8.12
N PHE A 319 7.15 -0.34 -8.52
CA PHE A 319 7.79 0.32 -9.65
C PHE A 319 7.30 -0.22 -11.02
N ASP A 320 6.85 -1.47 -11.09
CA ASP A 320 6.10 -1.99 -12.25
C ASP A 320 4.83 -1.16 -12.48
N VAL A 321 4.09 -0.83 -11.41
CA VAL A 321 2.90 0.04 -11.49
C VAL A 321 3.24 1.40 -12.10
N ILE A 322 4.35 2.01 -11.68
CA ILE A 322 4.81 3.30 -12.24
C ILE A 322 5.12 3.15 -13.73
N SER A 323 5.76 2.05 -14.12
CA SER A 323 6.15 1.79 -15.51
C SER A 323 4.95 1.65 -16.42
N GLU A 324 3.94 0.91 -15.98
CA GLU A 324 2.69 0.73 -16.72
C GLU A 324 1.82 1.99 -16.74
N LEU A 325 1.80 2.79 -15.66
CA LEU A 325 1.06 4.06 -15.64
C LEU A 325 1.65 5.09 -16.61
N PHE A 326 2.94 5.01 -16.94
CA PHE A 326 3.62 5.98 -17.79
C PHE A 326 2.98 6.13 -19.18
N SER A 327 2.56 5.03 -19.81
CA SER A 327 1.92 5.06 -21.14
C SER A 327 0.59 5.82 -21.15
N TYR A 328 -0.09 5.91 -20.01
CA TYR A 328 -1.33 6.66 -19.87
C TYR A 328 -1.08 8.16 -19.79
N PHE A 329 0.08 8.58 -19.29
CA PHE A 329 0.42 9.99 -19.11
C PHE A 329 1.07 10.62 -20.33
N ASP A 330 1.80 9.86 -21.16
CA ASP A 330 2.62 10.36 -22.27
C ASP A 330 1.84 11.14 -23.34
N ASN A 331 0.52 10.90 -23.45
CA ASN A 331 -0.34 11.54 -24.46
C ASN A 331 -1.18 12.71 -23.94
N ILE A 332 -1.03 13.12 -22.68
CA ILE A 332 -1.98 14.02 -22.02
C ILE A 332 -1.39 15.43 -21.85
N SER A 333 -1.89 16.40 -22.63
CA SER A 333 -1.51 17.82 -22.53
C SER A 333 -2.12 18.57 -21.33
N TYR A 334 -2.66 17.85 -20.34
CA TYR A 334 -3.39 18.41 -19.20
C TYR A 334 -2.46 19.03 -18.15
N PHE A 335 -1.25 18.50 -18.07
CA PHE A 335 -0.37 18.78 -16.95
C PHE A 335 0.49 20.01 -17.17
N THR A 336 0.91 20.61 -16.06
CA THR A 336 1.96 21.63 -16.13
C THR A 336 3.28 20.98 -16.52
N LYS A 337 4.16 21.77 -17.17
CA LYS A 337 5.51 21.32 -17.52
C LYS A 337 6.29 20.74 -16.34
N GLU A 338 6.08 21.28 -15.14
CA GLU A 338 6.74 20.78 -13.92
C GLU A 338 6.18 19.42 -13.48
N GLN A 339 4.87 19.20 -13.60
CA GLN A 339 4.26 17.89 -13.34
C GLN A 339 4.72 16.85 -14.36
N ASP A 340 4.81 17.18 -15.65
CA ASP A 340 5.39 16.28 -16.67
C ASP A 340 6.81 15.88 -16.28
N ARG A 341 7.63 16.88 -15.95
CA ARG A 341 9.03 16.69 -15.56
C ARG A 341 9.20 15.79 -14.34
N VAL A 342 8.43 15.99 -13.27
CA VAL A 342 8.45 15.12 -12.08
C VAL A 342 8.09 13.69 -12.46
N ARG A 343 7.07 13.49 -13.30
CA ARG A 343 6.61 12.14 -13.66
C ARG A 343 7.60 11.40 -14.54
N THR A 344 8.20 12.07 -15.52
CA THR A 344 9.29 11.51 -16.33
C THR A 344 10.48 11.12 -15.44
N PHE A 345 10.82 11.95 -14.44
CA PHE A 345 11.86 11.60 -13.46
C PHE A 345 11.49 10.36 -12.62
N LEU A 346 10.27 10.29 -12.08
CA LEU A 346 9.82 9.15 -11.28
C LEU A 346 9.86 7.85 -12.09
N PHE A 347 9.41 7.89 -13.34
CA PHE A 347 9.47 6.74 -14.24
C PHE A 347 10.91 6.29 -14.51
N THR A 348 11.77 7.20 -14.97
CA THR A 348 13.17 6.88 -15.30
C THR A 348 13.94 6.38 -14.08
N ALA A 349 13.76 6.99 -12.91
CA ALA A 349 14.37 6.54 -11.68
C ALA A 349 13.86 5.17 -11.22
N SER A 350 12.56 4.91 -11.35
CA SER A 350 11.97 3.60 -11.01
C SER A 350 12.55 2.49 -11.89
N TYR A 351 12.66 2.76 -13.19
CA TYR A 351 13.25 1.82 -14.16
C TYR A 351 14.70 1.45 -13.81
N ILE A 352 15.53 2.43 -13.43
CA ILE A 352 16.94 2.18 -13.06
C ILE A 352 17.04 1.40 -11.75
N LEU A 353 16.23 1.76 -10.75
CA LEU A 353 16.20 1.02 -9.48
C LEU A 353 15.76 -0.44 -9.67
N MET A 354 14.80 -0.65 -10.58
CA MET A 354 14.34 -1.99 -10.94
C MET A 354 15.47 -2.83 -11.53
N TYR A 355 16.21 -2.23 -12.46
CA TYR A 355 17.37 -2.86 -13.09
C TYR A 355 18.46 -3.24 -12.07
N ASN A 356 18.83 -2.32 -11.17
CA ASN A 356 19.87 -2.57 -10.17
C ASN A 356 19.53 -3.77 -9.29
N ASN A 357 18.28 -3.87 -8.83
CA ASN A 357 17.85 -5.01 -8.03
C ASN A 357 17.86 -6.33 -8.84
N ALA A 358 17.53 -6.29 -10.13
CA ALA A 358 17.59 -7.48 -10.98
C ALA A 358 19.05 -7.95 -11.22
N LEU A 359 19.98 -7.01 -11.42
CA LEU A 359 21.42 -7.30 -11.49
C LEU A 359 21.93 -7.99 -10.22
N GLU A 360 21.59 -7.46 -9.04
CA GLU A 360 21.99 -8.05 -7.75
C GLU A 360 21.51 -9.50 -7.59
N LYS A 361 20.36 -9.84 -8.18
CA LYS A 361 19.76 -11.19 -8.12
C LYS A 361 20.20 -12.10 -9.26
N GLY A 362 20.95 -11.60 -10.24
CA GLY A 362 21.32 -12.36 -11.45
C GLY A 362 20.11 -12.71 -12.33
N GLU A 363 19.00 -12.00 -12.18
CA GLU A 363 17.81 -12.16 -13.02
C GLU A 363 18.07 -11.45 -14.36
N GLY A 364 17.77 -12.11 -15.50
CA GLY A 364 18.21 -11.77 -16.86
C GLY A 364 17.77 -10.41 -17.47
N TRP A 365 17.51 -9.39 -16.64
CA TRP A 365 17.22 -8.01 -17.02
C TRP A 365 18.38 -7.28 -17.70
N CYS A 366 19.60 -7.85 -17.72
CA CYS A 366 20.77 -7.31 -18.42
C CYS A 366 20.48 -6.95 -19.89
N HIS A 367 19.55 -7.64 -20.55
CA HIS A 367 19.20 -7.38 -21.95
C HIS A 367 18.23 -6.20 -22.15
N ALA A 368 17.40 -5.86 -21.15
CA ALA A 368 16.36 -4.82 -21.27
C ALA A 368 16.94 -3.39 -21.16
N MET A 369 17.92 -3.18 -20.27
CA MET A 369 18.57 -1.86 -20.16
C MET A 369 19.41 -1.54 -21.40
N ASN A 370 20.17 -2.49 -21.95
CA ASN A 370 20.92 -2.26 -23.19
C ASN A 370 20.03 -1.97 -24.41
N ALA A 371 18.78 -2.43 -24.42
CA ALA A 371 17.84 -2.15 -25.51
C ALA A 371 17.26 -0.73 -25.46
N ASN A 372 17.04 -0.18 -24.25
CA ASN A 372 16.32 1.09 -24.05
C ASN A 372 17.12 2.18 -23.31
N SER A 373 18.40 1.94 -22.99
CA SER A 373 19.23 2.85 -22.18
C SER A 373 19.36 4.24 -22.80
N GLN A 374 19.47 4.33 -24.14
CA GLN A 374 19.55 5.64 -24.80
C GLN A 374 18.24 6.42 -24.64
N THR A 375 17.10 5.75 -24.79
CA THR A 375 15.78 6.37 -24.58
C THR A 375 15.63 6.91 -23.16
N VAL A 376 16.08 6.16 -22.15
CA VAL A 376 16.06 6.62 -20.75
C VAL A 376 16.99 7.81 -20.53
N VAL A 377 18.18 7.80 -21.14
CA VAL A 377 19.11 8.94 -21.11
C VAL A 377 18.46 10.17 -21.76
N ASP A 378 17.81 10.03 -22.91
CA ASP A 378 17.14 11.13 -23.62
C ASP A 378 15.99 11.72 -22.76
N MET A 379 15.24 10.87 -22.04
CA MET A 379 14.23 11.29 -21.09
C MET A 379 14.84 12.07 -19.92
N LEU A 380 15.95 11.58 -19.32
CA LEU A 380 16.66 12.28 -18.24
C LEU A 380 17.22 13.63 -18.71
N GLN A 381 17.74 13.71 -19.93
CA GLN A 381 18.20 14.96 -20.53
C GLN A 381 17.04 15.94 -20.75
N THR A 382 15.86 15.44 -21.10
CA THR A 382 14.63 16.26 -21.20
C THR A 382 14.22 16.82 -19.84
N VAL A 383 14.30 16.01 -18.77
CA VAL A 383 14.05 16.46 -17.38
C VAL A 383 15.00 17.59 -16.96
N LYS A 384 16.21 17.64 -17.52
CA LYS A 384 17.23 18.65 -17.20
C LYS A 384 17.10 19.97 -17.98
N LYS A 385 16.55 19.95 -19.19
CA LYS A 385 16.73 21.00 -20.22
C LYS A 385 16.25 22.42 -19.85
N ASP A 386 15.23 22.54 -18.98
CA ASP A 386 14.62 23.82 -18.60
C ASP A 386 14.73 24.10 -17.08
N SER A 387 15.69 23.45 -16.40
CA SER A 387 15.80 23.49 -14.95
C SER A 387 16.89 24.43 -14.45
N ASN A 388 16.61 25.18 -13.38
CA ASN A 388 17.62 25.98 -12.68
C ASN A 388 18.51 25.08 -11.79
N ASN A 389 19.01 23.95 -12.32
CA ASN A 389 19.88 23.03 -11.59
C ASN A 389 19.31 22.58 -10.23
N ASP A 390 17.99 22.41 -10.14
CA ASP A 390 17.33 22.01 -8.90
C ASP A 390 17.63 20.55 -8.51
N ALA A 391 17.06 20.12 -7.38
CA ALA A 391 17.28 18.79 -6.84
C ALA A 391 16.89 17.65 -7.81
N ILE A 392 15.84 17.83 -8.61
CA ILE A 392 15.39 16.80 -9.57
C ILE A 392 16.43 16.65 -10.68
N SER A 393 16.94 17.75 -11.23
CA SER A 393 17.97 17.70 -12.27
C SER A 393 19.32 17.16 -11.78
N MET A 394 19.66 17.47 -10.53
CA MET A 394 20.84 16.89 -9.88
C MET A 394 20.70 15.38 -9.72
N LEU A 395 19.54 14.90 -9.26
CA LEU A 395 19.27 13.46 -9.15
C LEU A 395 19.22 12.77 -10.51
N ALA A 396 18.59 13.40 -11.51
CA ALA A 396 18.58 12.90 -12.89
C ALA A 396 20.00 12.72 -13.44
N SER A 397 20.93 13.63 -13.09
CA SER A 397 22.33 13.53 -13.50
C SER A 397 23.08 12.38 -12.81
N VAL A 398 22.71 12.02 -11.57
CA VAL A 398 23.26 10.83 -10.90
C VAL A 398 22.84 9.57 -11.63
N PHE A 399 21.55 9.46 -11.95
CA PHE A 399 20.99 8.34 -12.69
C PHE A 399 21.56 8.22 -14.11
N GLU A 400 21.74 9.35 -14.81
CA GLU A 400 22.38 9.36 -16.13
C GLU A 400 23.84 8.86 -16.06
N LEU A 401 24.60 9.30 -15.04
CA LEU A 401 25.96 8.82 -14.81
C LEU A 401 26.00 7.32 -14.50
N GLU A 402 25.04 6.81 -13.75
CA GLU A 402 24.90 5.38 -13.46
C GLU A 402 24.65 4.56 -14.73
N ILE A 403 23.80 5.06 -15.65
CA ILE A 403 23.59 4.43 -16.97
C ILE A 403 24.90 4.37 -17.75
N TYR A 404 25.61 5.50 -17.91
CA TYR A 404 26.88 5.52 -18.64
C TYR A 404 27.91 4.55 -18.04
N THR A 405 27.98 4.49 -16.72
CA THR A 405 28.87 3.57 -15.99
C THR A 405 28.55 2.11 -16.30
N HIS A 406 27.26 1.74 -16.29
CA HIS A 406 26.82 0.37 -16.60
C HIS A 406 26.99 -0.02 -18.08
N GLN A 407 26.90 0.95 -18.99
CA GLN A 407 27.18 0.74 -20.42
C GLN A 407 28.68 0.63 -20.73
N GLY A 408 29.54 0.91 -19.75
CA GLY A 408 30.98 1.00 -19.96
C GLY A 408 31.44 2.29 -20.67
N ASP A 409 30.55 3.27 -20.84
CA ASP A 409 30.89 4.58 -21.42
C ASP A 409 31.44 5.53 -20.34
N PHE A 410 32.65 5.20 -19.88
CA PHE A 410 33.32 5.93 -18.80
C PHE A 410 33.77 7.34 -19.19
N ASP A 411 33.90 7.63 -20.48
CA ASP A 411 34.24 8.97 -20.99
C ASP A 411 33.06 9.92 -20.82
N MET A 412 31.85 9.48 -21.18
CA MET A 412 30.63 10.23 -20.93
C MET A 412 30.34 10.37 -19.43
N ALA A 413 30.55 9.30 -18.63
CA ALA A 413 30.40 9.36 -17.18
C ALA A 413 31.33 10.42 -16.55
N TYR A 414 32.60 10.46 -16.97
CA TYR A 414 33.54 11.48 -16.47
C TYR A 414 33.18 12.89 -16.93
N THR A 415 32.78 13.07 -18.20
CA THR A 415 32.38 14.38 -18.73
C THR A 415 31.17 14.93 -17.97
N LEU A 416 30.18 14.08 -17.68
CA LEU A 416 29.03 14.45 -16.86
C LEU A 416 29.46 14.80 -15.42
N PHE A 417 30.32 13.99 -14.80
CA PHE A 417 30.86 14.28 -13.47
C PHE A 417 31.54 15.65 -13.41
N GLU A 418 32.41 15.95 -14.36
CA GLU A 418 33.12 17.23 -14.46
C GLU A 418 32.15 18.40 -14.65
N THR A 419 31.13 18.21 -15.49
CA THR A 419 30.09 19.23 -15.71
C THR A 419 29.35 19.53 -14.41
N ILE A 420 28.90 18.51 -13.68
CA ILE A 420 28.15 18.70 -12.43
C ILE A 420 29.03 19.28 -11.31
N GLU A 421 30.31 18.90 -11.21
CA GLU A 421 31.25 19.47 -10.24
C GLU A 421 31.44 20.98 -10.42
N SER A 422 31.40 21.44 -11.67
CA SER A 422 31.53 22.87 -11.99
C SER A 422 30.31 23.71 -11.57
N LEU A 423 29.15 23.10 -11.29
CA LEU A 423 27.92 23.80 -10.95
C LEU A 423 27.92 24.27 -9.49
N PRO A 424 27.69 25.56 -9.20
CA PRO A 424 27.75 26.09 -7.83
C PRO A 424 26.74 25.42 -6.88
N GLU A 425 25.57 25.02 -7.37
CA GLU A 425 24.49 24.38 -6.61
C GLU A 425 24.82 22.94 -6.18
N CYS A 426 25.85 22.33 -6.75
CA CYS A 426 26.22 20.95 -6.45
C CYS A 426 26.69 20.79 -4.99
N SER A 427 26.19 19.75 -4.30
CA SER A 427 26.59 19.41 -2.95
C SER A 427 27.73 18.39 -2.92
N TYR A 428 28.53 18.40 -1.85
CA TYR A 428 29.57 17.39 -1.65
C TYR A 428 29.00 15.96 -1.64
N ALA A 429 27.86 15.72 -0.97
CA ALA A 429 27.23 14.41 -0.90
C ALA A 429 26.83 13.86 -2.28
N LEU A 430 26.41 14.75 -3.19
CA LEU A 430 26.09 14.37 -4.57
C LEU A 430 27.34 13.94 -5.33
N LEU A 431 28.43 14.72 -5.26
CA LEU A 431 29.70 14.39 -5.90
C LEU A 431 30.30 13.10 -5.35
N GLU A 432 30.21 12.90 -4.03
CA GLU A 432 30.65 11.68 -3.36
C GLU A 432 29.89 10.46 -3.90
N ARG A 433 28.56 10.59 -4.06
CA ARG A 433 27.72 9.53 -4.63
C ARG A 433 28.08 9.22 -6.07
N MET A 434 28.23 10.25 -6.91
CA MET A 434 28.61 10.09 -8.32
C MET A 434 29.98 9.43 -8.47
N ALA A 435 30.97 9.89 -7.69
CA ALA A 435 32.29 9.28 -7.67
C ALA A 435 32.23 7.82 -7.21
N GLY A 436 31.42 7.53 -6.19
CA GLY A 436 31.18 6.16 -5.71
C GLY A 436 30.63 5.23 -6.78
N ILE A 437 29.64 5.68 -7.57
CA ILE A 437 29.06 4.89 -8.67
C ILE A 437 30.14 4.47 -9.68
N VAL A 438 30.96 5.43 -10.15
CA VAL A 438 32.04 5.13 -11.10
C VAL A 438 33.08 4.20 -10.48
N LEU A 439 33.57 4.53 -9.28
CA LEU A 439 34.71 3.85 -8.66
C LEU A 439 34.40 2.45 -8.14
N LEU A 440 33.14 2.17 -7.79
CA LEU A 440 32.72 0.85 -7.32
C LEU A 440 32.37 -0.09 -8.48
N HIS A 441 32.27 0.39 -9.72
CA HIS A 441 32.00 -0.46 -10.86
C HIS A 441 33.21 -1.39 -11.15
N PRO A 442 33.01 -2.72 -11.26
CA PRO A 442 34.11 -3.68 -11.41
C PRO A 442 34.99 -3.45 -12.64
N GLU A 443 34.39 -2.94 -13.72
CA GLU A 443 35.06 -2.70 -14.99
C GLU A 443 35.58 -1.27 -15.17
N CYS A 444 35.53 -0.44 -14.12
CA CYS A 444 35.99 0.94 -14.21
C CYS A 444 37.48 1.02 -14.63
N PRO A 445 37.81 1.69 -15.75
CA PRO A 445 39.17 1.92 -16.15
C PRO A 445 39.92 2.73 -15.10
N MET A 446 41.15 2.32 -14.80
CA MET A 446 42.04 3.05 -13.88
C MET A 446 42.26 4.51 -14.30
N ASP A 447 42.15 4.80 -15.60
CA ASP A 447 42.22 6.15 -16.12
C ASP A 447 41.05 7.02 -15.71
N CYS A 448 39.83 6.56 -15.94
CA CYS A 448 38.61 7.25 -15.52
C CYS A 448 38.56 7.41 -13.99
N ALA A 449 38.85 6.34 -13.24
CA ALA A 449 38.87 6.38 -11.78
C ALA A 449 39.78 7.48 -11.24
N PHE A 450 40.98 7.61 -11.80
CA PHE A 450 41.93 8.66 -11.41
C PHE A 450 41.44 10.07 -11.76
N LEU A 451 40.86 10.26 -12.94
CA LEU A 451 40.34 11.56 -13.36
C LEU A 451 39.19 12.03 -12.45
N VAL A 452 38.24 11.15 -12.16
CA VAL A 452 37.13 11.43 -11.21
C VAL A 452 37.68 11.80 -9.84
N LEU A 453 38.61 11.00 -9.30
CA LEU A 453 39.24 11.26 -7.99
C LEU A 453 40.01 12.58 -7.96
N LYS A 454 40.78 12.88 -9.00
CA LYS A 454 41.55 14.11 -9.12
C LYS A 454 40.62 15.33 -9.14
N LYS A 455 39.52 15.25 -9.87
CA LYS A 455 38.51 16.32 -9.95
C LYS A 455 37.80 16.51 -8.62
N LEU A 456 37.34 15.42 -7.99
CA LEU A 456 36.71 15.45 -6.66
C LEU A 456 37.65 16.06 -5.60
N HIS A 457 38.92 15.65 -5.60
CA HIS A 457 39.92 16.11 -4.63
C HIS A 457 40.27 17.59 -4.80
N ALA A 458 40.28 18.08 -6.03
CA ALA A 458 40.47 19.50 -6.33
C ALA A 458 39.27 20.37 -5.95
N SER A 459 38.08 19.78 -5.73
CA SER A 459 36.87 20.54 -5.44
C SER A 459 36.95 21.25 -4.09
N ALA A 460 36.63 22.55 -4.09
CA ALA A 460 36.53 23.33 -2.85
C ALA A 460 35.52 22.73 -1.87
N ARG A 461 34.50 22.03 -2.38
CA ARG A 461 33.45 21.38 -1.59
C ARG A 461 34.01 20.27 -0.69
N LEU A 462 34.91 19.44 -1.20
CA LEU A 462 35.58 18.41 -0.40
C LEU A 462 36.48 19.05 0.68
N ILE A 463 37.22 20.11 0.32
CA ILE A 463 38.13 20.81 1.25
C ILE A 463 37.36 21.47 2.41
N GLN A 464 36.15 21.95 2.12
CA GLN A 464 35.23 22.56 3.08
C GLN A 464 34.34 21.54 3.81
N ALA A 465 34.28 20.30 3.32
CA ALA A 465 33.58 19.20 3.98
C ALA A 465 34.32 18.74 5.25
N ASN A 466 33.96 17.56 5.73
CA ASN A 466 34.59 16.94 6.89
C ASN A 466 36.05 16.58 6.62
N ILE A 467 36.95 16.92 7.56
CA ILE A 467 38.37 16.61 7.46
C ILE A 467 38.65 15.10 7.33
N ASN A 468 37.81 14.27 7.95
CA ASN A 468 37.91 12.81 7.83
C ASN A 468 37.65 12.34 6.41
N ASP A 469 36.67 12.94 5.73
CA ASP A 469 36.30 12.53 4.38
C ASP A 469 37.35 13.03 3.38
N TYR A 470 37.84 14.27 3.53
CA TYR A 470 39.01 14.75 2.77
C TYR A 470 40.21 13.80 2.93
N ALA A 471 40.52 13.34 4.15
CA ALA A 471 41.65 12.45 4.39
C ALA A 471 41.45 11.07 3.73
N LYS A 472 40.25 10.48 3.81
CA LYS A 472 39.92 9.22 3.12
C LYS A 472 40.05 9.34 1.61
N TRP A 473 39.47 10.39 1.00
CA TRP A 473 39.54 10.64 -0.43
C TRP A 473 40.98 10.91 -0.90
N THR A 474 41.78 11.58 -0.06
CA THR A 474 43.23 11.76 -0.29
C THR A 474 43.95 10.41 -0.37
N ARG A 475 43.69 9.50 0.58
CA ARG A 475 44.27 8.16 0.57
C ARG A 475 43.85 7.38 -0.68
N ILE A 476 42.58 7.43 -1.07
CA ILE A 476 42.07 6.74 -2.26
C ILE A 476 42.78 7.28 -3.52
N LEU A 477 42.86 8.60 -3.70
CA LEU A 477 43.55 9.24 -4.82
C LEU A 477 45.02 8.79 -4.92
N VAL A 478 45.77 8.88 -3.82
CA VAL A 478 47.18 8.49 -3.78
C VAL A 478 47.35 7.00 -4.07
N SER A 479 46.47 6.14 -3.55
CA SER A 479 46.49 4.70 -3.80
C SER A 479 46.26 4.37 -5.28
N VAL A 480 45.32 5.07 -5.92
CA VAL A 480 45.02 4.90 -7.35
C VAL A 480 46.20 5.40 -8.19
N ALA A 481 46.78 6.55 -7.86
CA ALA A 481 47.96 7.09 -8.53
C ALA A 481 49.17 6.13 -8.46
N LEU A 482 49.42 5.54 -7.28
CA LEU A 482 50.46 4.52 -7.10
C LEU A 482 50.22 3.28 -7.99
N LYS A 483 48.98 2.79 -8.05
CA LYS A 483 48.62 1.61 -8.86
C LYS A 483 48.78 1.84 -10.36
N ARG A 484 48.56 3.07 -10.84
CA ARG A 484 48.78 3.43 -12.26
C ARG A 484 50.24 3.32 -12.69
N LYS A 485 51.20 3.38 -11.76
CA LYS A 485 52.65 3.35 -12.03
C LYS A 485 53.12 4.47 -12.98
N VAL A 486 52.37 5.56 -13.05
CA VAL A 486 52.73 6.79 -13.78
C VAL A 486 53.27 7.78 -12.76
N SER A 487 54.61 7.91 -12.68
CA SER A 487 55.28 8.69 -11.62
C SER A 487 54.87 10.17 -11.60
N ILE A 488 54.57 10.75 -12.75
CA ILE A 488 54.16 12.16 -12.85
C ILE A 488 52.77 12.42 -12.24
N ASP A 489 51.85 11.45 -12.30
CA ASP A 489 50.50 11.58 -11.75
C ASP A 489 50.56 11.64 -10.21
N LEU A 490 51.31 10.71 -9.60
CA LEU A 490 51.51 10.68 -8.16
C LEU A 490 52.19 11.96 -7.65
N TYR A 491 53.21 12.42 -8.38
CA TYR A 491 53.88 13.68 -8.07
C TYR A 491 52.89 14.85 -8.06
N GLN A 492 52.08 15.01 -9.11
CA GLN A 492 51.09 16.09 -9.20
C GLN A 492 50.08 16.05 -8.07
N CYS A 493 49.54 14.87 -7.74
CA CYS A 493 48.61 14.70 -6.64
C CYS A 493 49.22 15.12 -5.30
N MET A 494 50.45 14.65 -5.02
CA MET A 494 51.14 14.98 -3.78
C MET A 494 51.49 16.47 -3.70
N SER A 495 51.92 17.09 -4.81
CA SER A 495 52.10 18.55 -4.86
C SER A 495 50.82 19.30 -4.51
N GLN A 496 49.67 18.87 -5.04
CA GLN A 496 48.38 19.50 -4.76
C GLN A 496 47.98 19.36 -3.29
N ILE A 497 48.10 18.16 -2.71
CA ILE A 497 47.82 17.90 -1.29
C ILE A 497 48.67 18.80 -0.39
N ILE A 498 49.96 18.94 -0.72
CA ILE A 498 50.88 19.79 0.05
C ILE A 498 50.51 21.27 -0.06
N ASN A 499 50.15 21.73 -1.27
CA ASN A 499 49.74 23.11 -1.51
C ASN A 499 48.42 23.48 -0.79
N GLN A 500 47.47 22.55 -0.69
CA GLN A 500 46.19 22.78 -0.01
C GLN A 500 46.32 22.87 1.52
N LYS A 501 47.39 22.34 2.11
CA LYS A 501 47.72 22.43 3.56
C LYS A 501 46.64 21.95 4.53
N VAL A 502 45.66 21.17 4.07
CA VAL A 502 44.58 20.64 4.93
C VAL A 502 45.12 19.74 6.05
N TYR A 503 46.22 19.03 5.79
CA TYR A 503 46.91 18.16 6.76
C TYR A 503 47.50 18.90 7.97
N GLN A 504 47.65 20.23 7.89
CA GLN A 504 48.19 21.04 8.99
C GLN A 504 47.16 21.30 10.09
N ARG A 505 45.87 21.03 9.83
CA ARG A 505 44.79 21.19 10.82
C ARG A 505 44.98 20.17 11.94
N ALA A 506 44.86 20.60 13.20
CA ALA A 506 45.09 19.77 14.38
C ALA A 506 44.20 18.51 14.46
N THR A 507 43.04 18.53 13.80
CA THR A 507 42.08 17.42 13.75
C THR A 507 42.34 16.44 12.60
N TYR A 508 43.41 16.59 11.82
CA TYR A 508 43.69 15.68 10.71
C TYR A 508 44.02 14.27 11.21
N PRO A 509 43.42 13.20 10.64
CA PRO A 509 43.64 11.83 11.10
C PRO A 509 45.11 11.40 11.00
N GLN A 510 45.72 11.09 12.15
CA GLN A 510 47.15 10.77 12.22
C GLN A 510 47.51 9.50 11.43
N ASN A 511 46.61 8.53 11.32
CA ASN A 511 46.83 7.33 10.49
C ASN A 511 46.91 7.65 9.00
N GLU A 512 46.14 8.64 8.53
CA GLU A 512 46.17 9.10 7.14
C GLU A 512 47.41 9.95 6.87
N LEU A 513 47.82 10.77 7.84
CA LEU A 513 49.07 11.54 7.75
C LEU A 513 50.29 10.61 7.68
N TYR A 514 50.34 9.60 8.55
CA TYR A 514 51.39 8.58 8.54
C TYR A 514 51.46 7.84 7.21
N TYR A 515 50.30 7.49 6.63
CA TYR A 515 50.24 6.87 5.30
C TYR A 515 50.91 7.74 4.23
N LEU A 516 50.61 9.05 4.20
CA LEU A 516 51.24 9.97 3.24
C LEU A 516 52.75 10.12 3.45
N ILE A 517 53.21 10.14 4.70
CA ILE A 517 54.65 10.17 5.04
C ILE A 517 55.34 8.93 4.49
N VAL A 518 54.78 7.74 4.74
CA VAL A 518 55.36 6.46 4.27
C VAL A 518 55.41 6.40 2.74
N VAL A 519 54.35 6.84 2.06
CA VAL A 519 54.33 6.91 0.59
C VAL A 519 55.42 7.85 0.08
N ALA A 520 55.49 9.09 0.59
CA ALA A 520 56.48 10.06 0.15
C ALA A 520 57.92 9.59 0.43
N TRP A 521 58.16 8.96 1.59
CA TRP A 521 59.46 8.40 1.95
C TRP A 521 59.88 7.28 1.00
N ASN A 522 59.00 6.30 0.76
CA ASN A 522 59.30 5.16 -0.10
C ASN A 522 59.57 5.57 -1.55
N GLU A 523 58.81 6.53 -2.09
CA GLU A 523 59.08 7.09 -3.41
C GLU A 523 60.40 7.87 -3.45
N GLY A 524 60.72 8.62 -2.39
CA GLY A 524 62.00 9.32 -2.25
C GLY A 524 63.19 8.39 -2.26
N ILE A 525 63.16 7.31 -1.48
CA ILE A 525 64.19 6.27 -1.48
C ILE A 525 64.28 5.58 -2.85
N THR A 526 63.15 5.26 -3.47
CA THR A 526 63.13 4.62 -4.79
C THR A 526 63.77 5.52 -5.86
N CYS A 527 63.43 6.80 -5.90
CA CYS A 527 64.05 7.78 -6.80
C CYS A 527 65.54 7.96 -6.49
N TYR A 528 65.94 8.02 -5.22
CA TYR A 528 67.35 8.13 -4.82
C TYR A 528 68.17 6.94 -5.32
N LEU A 529 67.68 5.71 -5.12
CA LEU A 529 68.33 4.48 -5.61
C LEU A 529 68.44 4.45 -7.14
N LYS A 530 67.49 5.08 -7.85
CA LYS A 530 67.51 5.22 -9.31
C LYS A 530 68.31 6.44 -9.80
N SER A 531 68.87 7.25 -8.90
CA SER A 531 69.52 8.54 -9.22
C SER A 531 68.61 9.52 -9.96
N GLU A 532 67.30 9.49 -9.66
CA GLU A 532 66.31 10.40 -10.21
C GLU A 532 66.25 11.72 -9.42
N PRO A 533 66.18 12.89 -10.08
CA PRO A 533 66.21 14.18 -9.42
C PRO A 533 64.97 14.44 -8.54
N GLN A 534 63.88 13.70 -8.75
CA GLN A 534 62.67 13.83 -7.92
C GLN A 534 62.87 13.29 -6.49
N GLY A 535 63.93 12.52 -6.20
CA GLY A 535 64.15 11.95 -4.86
C GLY A 535 64.23 13.01 -3.75
N GLN A 536 64.93 14.12 -4.00
CA GLN A 536 65.02 15.21 -3.03
C GLN A 536 63.65 15.85 -2.73
N TYR A 537 62.80 15.98 -3.76
CA TYR A 537 61.45 16.53 -3.60
C TYR A 537 60.58 15.63 -2.72
N TRP A 538 60.58 14.32 -2.99
CA TRP A 538 59.84 13.34 -2.21
C TRP A 538 60.26 13.30 -0.75
N CYS A 539 61.57 13.32 -0.48
CA CYS A 539 62.08 13.41 0.89
C CYS A 539 61.63 14.72 1.57
N THR A 540 61.65 15.85 0.83
CA THR A 540 61.18 17.14 1.35
C THR A 540 59.70 17.08 1.75
N ILE A 541 58.85 16.45 0.95
CA ILE A 541 57.44 16.23 1.30
C ILE A 541 57.31 15.38 2.56
N ALA A 542 58.05 14.27 2.65
CA ALA A 542 57.99 13.37 3.79
C ALA A 542 58.33 14.11 5.09
N PHE A 543 59.40 14.92 5.10
CA PHE A 543 59.77 15.73 6.25
C PHE A 543 58.74 16.81 6.59
N GLU A 544 58.18 17.50 5.60
CA GLU A 544 57.15 18.50 5.86
C GLU A 544 55.91 17.88 6.53
N LEU A 545 55.47 16.72 6.06
CA LEU A 545 54.35 16.00 6.69
C LEU A 545 54.69 15.50 8.10
N LEU A 546 55.92 15.02 8.31
CA LEU A 546 56.40 14.51 9.61
C LEU A 546 56.38 15.58 10.72
N ARG A 547 56.54 16.85 10.36
CA ARG A 547 56.45 17.98 11.33
C ARG A 547 55.09 18.08 11.99
N HIS A 548 54.04 17.62 11.32
CA HIS A 548 52.66 17.66 11.80
C HIS A 548 52.19 16.33 12.42
N TYR A 549 53.05 15.31 12.43
CA TYR A 549 52.76 14.02 13.02
C TYR A 549 53.03 14.03 14.53
N THR A 550 52.09 13.53 15.33
CA THR A 550 52.11 13.70 16.80
C THR A 550 52.51 12.46 17.59
N ASP A 551 52.59 11.27 16.98
CA ASP A 551 53.07 10.05 17.64
C ASP A 551 54.61 10.07 17.73
N GLY A 552 55.12 10.49 18.89
CA GLY A 552 56.55 10.67 19.14
C GLY A 552 57.38 9.41 18.93
N HIS A 553 56.91 8.23 19.36
CA HIS A 553 57.70 6.99 19.21
C HIS A 553 57.87 6.60 17.74
N LYS A 554 56.79 6.68 16.95
CA LYS A 554 56.86 6.40 15.51
C LYS A 554 57.62 7.47 14.75
N LYS A 555 57.50 8.73 15.17
CA LYS A 555 58.26 9.85 14.61
C LYS A 555 59.76 9.64 14.80
N ASP A 556 60.20 9.33 16.02
CA ASP A 556 61.60 9.05 16.33
C ASP A 556 62.14 7.86 15.51
N THR A 557 61.31 6.83 15.31
CA THR A 557 61.67 5.67 14.47
C THR A 557 61.87 6.07 13.01
N LEU A 558 61.01 6.93 12.46
CA LEU A 558 61.12 7.42 11.07
C LEU A 558 62.33 8.36 10.91
N GLU A 559 62.60 9.22 11.89
CA GLU A 559 63.77 10.11 11.89
C GLU A 559 65.10 9.33 11.96
N GLN A 560 65.12 8.16 12.60
CA GLN A 560 66.30 7.27 12.68
C GLN A 560 66.53 6.41 11.43
N GLN A 561 65.55 6.28 10.53
CA GLN A 561 65.69 5.56 9.26
C GLN A 561 66.29 6.41 8.12
N VAL A 562 66.49 7.69 8.40
CA VAL A 562 67.19 8.69 7.57
C VAL A 562 68.67 8.65 7.91
#